data_AF-A0A962R1U6-F1
#
_entry.id   AF-A0A962R1U6-F1
#
_cell.length_a   1.000
_cell.length_b   1.000
_cell.length_c   1.000
_cell.angle_alpha   90.00
_cell.angle_beta   90.00
_cell.angle_gamma   90.00
#
_symmetry.space_group_name_H-M   'P 1'
#
loop_
_entity.id
_entity.type
_entity.pdbx_description
1 polymer ?
#
loop_
_entity_poly.entity_id
_entity_poly.type
_entity_poly.pdbx_seq_one_letter_code
_entity_poly.pdbx_strand_id
1 'polypeptide(L)'
;MLKTDQITEAQALMNVTPQQALAGTRRTALKLGLGAGYAAATLPIMAQSAIKTSADGLTAGEVMIDLNGFKMPAYRSQPAGK
;
A
#
# COMPACT_ATOMS: atom_id res chain seq x y z
N MET A 1 -5.76 15.82 -16.32
CA MET A 1 -4.58 16.47 -16.92
C MET A 1 -3.43 16.35 -15.92
N LEU A 2 -2.22 15.99 -16.34
CA LEU A 2 -1.06 15.96 -15.44
C LEU A 2 -0.73 17.39 -14.99
N LYS A 3 -0.38 17.56 -13.72
CA LYS A 3 0.05 18.84 -13.16
C LYS A 3 1.49 19.13 -13.59
N THR A 4 1.87 20.40 -13.71
CA THR A 4 3.24 20.82 -14.10
C THR A 4 4.30 20.19 -13.21
N ASP A 5 4.04 20.12 -11.90
CA ASP A 5 4.94 19.50 -10.92
C ASP A 5 5.20 18.02 -11.21
N GLN A 6 4.16 17.27 -11.59
CA GLN A 6 4.26 15.85 -11.92
C GLN A 6 5.07 15.61 -13.20
N ILE A 7 5.01 16.54 -14.15
CA ILE A 7 5.79 16.48 -15.38
C ILE A 7 7.27 16.75 -15.07
N THR A 8 7.56 17.73 -14.21
CA THR A 8 8.93 18.05 -13.77
C THR A 8 9.56 16.90 -12.99
N GLU A 9 8.83 16.27 -12.07
CA GLU A 9 9.28 15.09 -11.33
C GLU A 9 9.57 13.90 -12.26
N ALA A 10 8.68 13.62 -13.21
CA ALA A 10 8.89 12.56 -14.18
C ALA A 10 10.15 12.80 -15.05
N GLN A 11 10.39 14.05 -15.46
CA GLN A 11 11.58 14.44 -16.21
C GLN A 11 12.86 14.30 -15.38
N ALA A 12 12.83 14.64 -14.09
CA ALA A 12 13.96 14.45 -13.18
C ALA A 12 14.31 12.95 -13.01
N LEU A 13 13.31 12.09 -12.87
CA LEU A 13 13.50 10.63 -12.76
C LEU A 13 14.11 10.02 -14.04
N MET A 14 13.82 10.59 -15.20
CA MET A 14 14.37 10.12 -16.49
C MET A 14 15.75 10.70 -16.82
N ASN A 15 16.26 11.59 -15.96
CA ASN A 15 17.48 12.37 -16.17
C ASN A 15 17.50 13.07 -17.54
N VAL A 16 16.39 13.73 -17.88
CA VAL A 16 16.27 14.52 -19.11
C VAL A 16 16.18 15.99 -18.76
N THR A 17 16.92 16.84 -19.47
CA THR A 17 16.72 18.30 -19.32
C THR A 17 15.39 18.70 -19.97
N PRO A 18 14.77 19.81 -19.56
CA PRO A 18 13.51 20.29 -20.15
C PRO A 18 13.60 20.45 -21.67
N GLN A 19 14.75 20.88 -22.18
CA GLN A 19 15.03 21.01 -23.62
C GLN A 19 15.11 19.66 -24.34
N GLN A 20 15.60 18.60 -23.68
CA GLN A 20 15.66 17.23 -24.23
C GLN A 20 14.32 16.51 -24.15
N ALA A 21 13.49 16.83 -23.15
CA ALA A 21 12.16 16.26 -23.00
C ALA A 21 11.22 16.71 -24.13
N LEU A 22 11.35 17.94 -24.60
CA LEU A 22 10.62 18.48 -25.77
C LEU A 22 11.09 17.88 -27.10
N ALA A 23 12.31 17.34 -27.16
CA ALA A 23 12.90 16.75 -28.36
C ALA A 23 12.69 15.23 -28.49
N GLY A 24 11.90 14.61 -27.59
CA GLY A 24 11.33 13.26 -27.72
C GLY A 24 12.23 12.19 -28.36
N THR A 25 13.18 11.61 -27.64
CA THR A 25 14.02 10.53 -28.18
C THR A 25 13.37 9.14 -28.03
N ARG A 26 13.63 8.22 -28.99
CA ARG A 26 13.18 6.81 -28.92
C ARG A 26 13.57 6.11 -27.60
N ARG A 27 14.74 6.45 -27.06
CA ARG A 27 15.24 5.92 -25.78
C ARG A 27 14.40 6.40 -24.60
N THR A 28 13.95 7.64 -24.61
CA THR A 28 13.06 8.19 -23.57
C THR A 28 11.70 7.49 -23.59
N ALA A 29 11.13 7.26 -24.78
CA ALA A 29 9.87 6.53 -24.93
C ALA A 29 9.95 5.09 -24.38
N LEU A 30 11.04 4.38 -24.66
CA LEU A 30 11.23 3.02 -24.17
C LEU A 30 11.36 2.96 -22.63
N LYS A 31 12.08 3.91 -22.03
CA LYS A 31 12.20 4.02 -20.56
C LYS A 31 10.86 4.28 -19.89
N LEU A 32 10.05 5.17 -20.47
CA LEU A 32 8.70 5.47 -20.01
C LEU A 32 7.78 4.25 -20.06
N GLY A 33 7.78 3.52 -21.18
CA GLY A 33 6.96 2.32 -21.35
C GLY A 33 7.30 1.22 -20.35
N LEU A 34 8.60 0.98 -20.10
CA LEU A 34 9.05 -0.01 -19.11
C LEU A 34 8.68 0.38 -17.67
N GLY A 35 8.89 1.64 -17.29
CA GLY A 35 8.55 2.15 -15.96
C GLY A 35 7.04 2.12 -15.70
N ALA A 36 6.24 2.54 -16.69
CA ALA A 36 4.79 2.50 -16.61
C ALA A 36 4.26 1.05 -16.55
N GLY A 37 4.83 0.14 -17.34
CA GLY A 37 4.48 -1.27 -17.33
C GLY A 37 4.80 -1.95 -16.00
N TYR A 38 5.96 -1.66 -15.41
CA TYR A 38 6.33 -2.16 -14.08
C TYR A 38 5.38 -1.64 -13.00
N ALA A 39 5.11 -0.33 -12.97
CA ALA A 39 4.18 0.26 -12.00
C ALA A 39 2.76 -0.30 -12.12
N ALA A 40 2.31 -0.60 -13.35
CA ALA A 40 1.03 -1.26 -13.61
C ALA A 40 1.03 -2.75 -13.21
N ALA A 41 2.15 -3.44 -13.32
CA ALA A 41 2.28 -4.84 -12.91
C ALA A 41 2.38 -5.02 -11.39
N THR A 42 2.99 -4.05 -10.70
CA THR A 42 3.14 -4.05 -9.23
C THR A 42 1.95 -3.42 -8.51
N LEU A 43 0.77 -3.38 -9.13
CA LEU A 43 -0.46 -3.05 -8.41
C LEU A 43 -0.53 -3.90 -7.13
N PRO A 44 -1.09 -3.38 -6.03
CA PRO A 44 -1.09 -4.07 -4.75
C PRO A 44 -1.55 -5.50 -4.95
N ILE A 45 -0.66 -6.46 -4.68
CA ILE A 45 -1.05 -7.86 -4.62
C ILE A 45 -2.17 -7.92 -3.57
N MET A 46 -3.36 -8.36 -3.97
CA MET A 46 -4.51 -8.53 -3.08
C MET A 46 -4.28 -9.59 -1.98
N ALA A 47 -3.03 -10.01 -1.75
CA ALA A 47 -2.63 -11.05 -0.80
C ALA A 47 -3.03 -10.71 0.65
N GLN A 48 -3.00 -9.43 1.04
CA GLN A 48 -3.39 -8.99 2.39
C GLN A 48 -4.89 -9.16 2.69
N SER A 49 -5.74 -9.36 1.68
CA SER A 49 -7.19 -9.55 1.89
C SER A 49 -7.62 -11.01 2.06
N ALA A 50 -6.76 -11.95 1.67
CA ALA A 50 -7.12 -13.37 1.61
C ALA A 50 -6.76 -14.15 2.88
N ILE A 51 -5.76 -13.70 3.65
CA ILE A 51 -5.31 -14.40 4.86
C ILE A 51 -5.90 -13.71 6.09
N LYS A 52 -7.09 -14.13 6.49
CA LYS A 52 -7.66 -13.83 7.81
C LYS A 52 -7.49 -15.05 8.68
N THR A 53 -6.90 -14.90 9.87
CA THR A 53 -6.96 -15.94 10.90
C THR A 53 -8.41 -16.04 11.35
N SER A 54 -9.06 -17.18 11.08
CA SER A 54 -10.44 -17.38 11.49
C SER A 54 -10.56 -17.39 13.01
N ALA A 55 -11.59 -16.73 13.55
CA ALA A 55 -11.99 -16.81 14.95
C ALA A 55 -13.04 -17.91 15.19
N ASP A 56 -13.30 -18.77 14.20
CA ASP A 56 -14.24 -19.88 14.31
C ASP A 56 -13.86 -20.77 15.50
N GLY A 57 -14.80 -20.97 16.43
CA GLY A 57 -14.57 -21.75 17.65
C GLY A 57 -13.89 -20.97 18.80
N LEU A 58 -13.62 -19.67 18.64
CA LEU A 58 -13.13 -18.79 19.70
C LEU A 58 -14.20 -17.76 20.10
N THR A 59 -14.39 -17.56 21.41
CA THR A 59 -15.00 -16.33 21.92
C THR A 59 -13.91 -15.26 21.96
N ALA A 60 -13.82 -14.46 20.90
CA ALA A 60 -12.84 -13.41 20.71
C ALA A 60 -13.49 -12.02 20.78
N GLY A 61 -12.93 -11.10 21.57
CA GLY A 61 -13.45 -9.73 21.68
C GLY A 61 -12.68 -8.88 22.68
N GLU A 62 -12.94 -7.57 22.63
CA GLU A 62 -12.43 -6.62 23.60
C GLU A 62 -13.18 -6.78 24.93
N VAL A 63 -12.42 -6.90 26.02
CA VAL A 63 -12.92 -7.05 27.38
C VAL A 63 -12.27 -5.98 28.24
N MET A 64 -13.08 -5.33 29.08
CA MET A 64 -12.58 -4.41 30.09
C MET A 64 -12.25 -5.21 31.35
N ILE A 65 -10.98 -5.24 31.74
CA ILE A 65 -10.54 -5.89 32.98
C ILE A 65 -10.48 -4.81 34.06
N ASP A 66 -11.31 -4.96 35.09
CA ASP A 66 -11.30 -4.08 36.27
C ASP A 66 -10.12 -4.48 37.18
N LEU A 67 -9.11 -3.62 37.28
CA LEU A 67 -7.98 -3.76 38.20
C LEU A 67 -8.10 -2.69 39.29
N ASN A 68 -8.78 -3.02 40.39
CA ASN A 68 -8.92 -2.14 41.56
C ASN A 68 -9.36 -0.70 41.20
N GLY A 69 -10.30 -0.54 40.27
CA GLY A 69 -10.82 0.75 39.81
C GLY A 69 -10.21 1.29 38.50
N PHE A 70 -9.18 0.63 37.94
CA PHE A 70 -8.65 0.93 36.60
C PHE A 70 -9.23 -0.02 35.56
N LYS A 71 -9.94 0.53 34.57
CA LYS A 71 -10.49 -0.21 33.44
C LYS A 71 -9.43 -0.37 32.35
N MET A 72 -8.78 -1.53 32.31
CA MET A 72 -7.78 -1.83 31.29
C MET A 72 -8.46 -2.52 30.09
N PRO A 73 -8.41 -1.92 28.87
CA PRO A 73 -8.89 -2.59 27.67
C PRO A 73 -7.91 -3.73 27.31
N ALA A 74 -8.45 -4.95 27.16
CA ALA A 74 -7.68 -6.12 26.77
C ALA A 74 -8.43 -6.90 25.68
N TYR A 75 -7.71 -7.51 24.75
CA TYR A 75 -8.30 -8.42 23.77
C TYR A 75 -8.22 -9.86 24.30
N ARG A 76 -9.37 -10.52 24.47
CA ARG A 76 -9.44 -11.90 24.95
C ARG A 76 -9.92 -12.82 23.84
N SER A 77 -9.19 -13.91 23.60
CA SER A 77 -9.62 -15.04 22.76
C SER A 77 -9.56 -16.33 23.56
N GLN A 78 -10.72 -16.93 23.84
CA GLN A 78 -10.82 -18.23 24.52
C GLN A 78 -11.57 -19.25 23.66
N PRO A 79 -11.35 -20.57 23.83
CA PRO A 79 -12.19 -21.58 23.21
C PRO A 79 -13.67 -21.38 23.55
N ALA A 80 -14.55 -21.48 22.56
CA ALA A 80 -16.00 -21.45 22.78
C ALA A 80 -16.42 -22.72 23.56
N GLY A 81 -17.15 -22.55 24.66
CA GLY A 81 -17.72 -23.66 25.44
C GLY A 81 -16.82 -24.27 26.52
N LYS A 82 -15.77 -23.57 26.95
CA LYS A 82 -15.01 -23.89 28.17
C LYS A 82 -15.13 -22.79 29.23
#